data_AF-A0A0C1Z528-F1
#
_entry.id   AF-A0A0C1Z528-F1
#
_cell.length_a   1.000
_cell.length_b   1.000
_cell.length_c   1.000
_cell.angle_alpha   90.00
_cell.angle_beta   90.00
_cell.angle_gamma   90.00
#
_symmetry.space_group_name_H-M   'P 1'
#
loop_
_entity.id
_entity.type
_entity.pdbx_description
1 polymer ?
#
loop_
_entity_poly.entity_id
_entity_poly.type
_entity_poly.pdbx_seq_one_letter_code
_entity_poly.pdbx_strand_id
1 'polypeptide(L)'
;MGVDHPFFSKPTAADRRDRWSWHLGRILGIPTRIHASFALVLVWIGFSTWSAAHSSLAVLFGLGFALAVFTCVLLHEFGHALVARRFGIETRRITLLPIGGVAELERSPSDPRAELWIAAAGPAVNLGIAAALALAGFALGSFGAGGLVSVVLSGLVWANLMLGLFNLVPAFPMDGGRVFRALASKRVGQLRATQLAAKLGRFLAVGFGAWGLFGGNPVLVLVAAFVWFAAGRELASVRHQVQQRQAFERVQAFAGPPPSRDHASRDQVFYVWRG
;
A
#
# COMPACT_ATOMS: atom_id res chain seq x y z
N MET A 1 -31.10 25.23 -9.78
CA MET A 1 -30.22 25.16 -8.58
C MET A 1 -30.02 23.69 -8.26
N GLY A 2 -28.91 23.10 -8.71
CA GLY A 2 -28.59 21.70 -8.44
C GLY A 2 -27.82 21.61 -7.14
N VAL A 3 -28.30 20.82 -6.20
CA VAL A 3 -27.63 20.56 -4.92
C VAL A 3 -26.47 19.60 -5.20
N ASP A 4 -25.24 20.12 -5.14
CA ASP A 4 -24.04 19.28 -5.19
C ASP A 4 -23.99 18.44 -3.90
N HIS A 5 -24.39 17.18 -4.00
CA HIS A 5 -24.26 16.23 -2.89
C HIS A 5 -22.77 15.94 -2.64
N PRO A 6 -22.24 16.15 -1.42
CA PRO A 6 -20.82 16.01 -1.10
C PRO A 6 -20.28 14.57 -1.19
N PHE A 7 -21.13 13.58 -1.48
CA PHE A 7 -20.76 12.16 -1.52
C PHE A 7 -20.55 11.61 -2.94
N PHE A 8 -21.00 12.29 -4.00
CA PHE A 8 -20.92 11.82 -5.38
C PHE A 8 -20.44 12.89 -6.36
N SER A 9 -19.16 13.26 -6.28
CA SER A 9 -18.49 13.98 -7.36
C SER A 9 -18.32 13.07 -8.58
N LYS A 10 -18.59 13.55 -9.81
CA LYS A 10 -18.41 12.79 -11.05
C LYS A 10 -16.98 12.21 -11.16
N PRO A 11 -16.80 10.99 -11.68
CA PRO A 11 -15.48 10.40 -11.90
C PRO A 11 -14.63 11.30 -12.80
N THR A 12 -13.37 11.55 -12.41
CA THR A 12 -12.44 12.36 -13.22
C THR A 12 -12.00 11.59 -14.47
N ALA A 13 -11.42 12.26 -15.48
CA ALA A 13 -10.92 11.59 -16.68
C ALA A 13 -9.84 10.50 -16.39
N ALA A 14 -9.15 10.60 -15.25
CA ALA A 14 -8.22 9.58 -14.76
C ALA A 14 -8.93 8.31 -14.26
N ASP A 15 -10.18 8.40 -13.77
CA ASP A 15 -10.98 7.25 -13.33
C ASP A 15 -11.35 6.31 -14.48
N ARG A 16 -11.42 6.83 -15.72
CA ARG A 16 -11.89 6.09 -16.90
C ARG A 16 -10.85 5.16 -17.53
N ARG A 17 -9.59 5.18 -17.10
CA ARG A 17 -8.52 4.38 -17.75
C ARG A 17 -8.37 2.96 -17.21
N ASP A 18 -9.00 2.61 -16.10
CA ASP A 18 -8.79 1.32 -15.43
C ASP A 18 -10.03 0.43 -15.51
N ARG A 19 -10.28 -0.13 -16.71
CA ARG A 19 -11.49 -0.92 -17.06
C ARG A 19 -11.72 -2.16 -16.19
N TRP A 20 -10.73 -2.56 -15.41
CA TRP A 20 -10.74 -3.76 -14.58
C TRP A 20 -10.92 -3.46 -13.09
N SER A 21 -11.22 -2.22 -12.72
CA SER A 21 -11.51 -1.84 -11.34
C SER A 21 -12.96 -1.39 -11.19
N TRP A 22 -13.63 -1.90 -10.16
CA TRP A 22 -14.98 -1.48 -9.78
C TRP A 22 -14.91 -0.51 -8.61
N HIS A 23 -15.68 0.58 -8.69
CA HIS A 23 -15.77 1.59 -7.64
C HIS A 23 -16.65 1.10 -6.49
N LEU A 24 -16.11 1.10 -5.27
CA LEU A 24 -16.89 0.80 -4.06
C LEU A 24 -17.54 2.06 -3.49
N GLY A 25 -16.98 3.23 -3.81
CA GLY A 25 -17.46 4.52 -3.32
C GLY A 25 -16.30 5.37 -2.81
N ARG A 26 -16.64 6.39 -1.99
CA ARG A 26 -15.67 7.23 -1.28
C ARG A 26 -15.79 6.97 0.21
N ILE A 27 -14.73 6.49 0.83
CA ILE A 27 -14.65 6.29 2.28
C ILE A 27 -13.65 7.32 2.82
N LEU A 28 -14.06 8.12 3.81
CA LEU A 28 -13.26 9.22 4.37
C LEU A 28 -12.79 10.25 3.31
N GLY A 29 -13.55 10.39 2.22
CA GLY A 29 -13.23 11.26 1.07
C GLY A 29 -12.31 10.64 0.02
N ILE A 30 -11.75 9.46 0.29
CA ILE A 30 -10.80 8.76 -0.59
C ILE A 30 -11.57 7.80 -1.50
N PRO A 31 -11.41 7.87 -2.84
CA PRO A 31 -11.97 6.89 -3.75
C PRO A 31 -11.43 5.49 -3.46
N THR A 32 -12.31 4.54 -3.17
CA THR A 32 -11.97 3.13 -2.89
C THR A 32 -12.46 2.24 -4.02
N ARG A 33 -11.61 1.33 -4.50
CA ARG A 33 -11.90 0.40 -5.59
C ARG A 33 -11.50 -1.03 -5.25
N ILE A 34 -12.13 -1.97 -5.92
CA ILE A 34 -11.72 -3.38 -5.95
C ILE A 34 -11.35 -3.72 -7.40
N HIS A 35 -10.17 -4.31 -7.59
CA HIS A 35 -9.77 -4.82 -8.90
C HIS A 35 -10.48 -6.16 -9.17
N ALA A 36 -10.87 -6.43 -10.42
CA ALA A 36 -11.60 -7.63 -10.81
C ALA A 36 -10.86 -8.93 -10.45
N SER A 37 -9.52 -8.89 -10.40
CA SER A 37 -8.70 -10.04 -9.96
C SER A 37 -9.00 -10.46 -8.51
N PHE A 38 -9.56 -9.59 -7.68
CA PHE A 38 -10.02 -9.92 -6.32
C PHE A 38 -11.02 -11.09 -6.31
N ALA A 39 -11.89 -11.16 -7.31
CA ALA A 39 -12.85 -12.25 -7.45
C ALA A 39 -12.18 -13.62 -7.56
N LEU A 40 -10.96 -13.70 -8.13
CA LEU A 40 -10.22 -14.96 -8.24
C LEU A 40 -9.89 -15.56 -6.87
N VAL A 41 -9.53 -14.71 -5.89
CA VAL A 41 -9.25 -15.17 -4.52
C VAL A 41 -10.52 -15.67 -3.85
N LEU A 42 -11.64 -14.96 -4.02
CA LEU A 42 -12.92 -15.41 -3.46
C LEU A 42 -13.39 -16.73 -4.08
N VAL A 43 -13.28 -16.88 -5.40
CA VAL A 43 -13.61 -18.13 -6.11
C VAL A 43 -12.71 -19.26 -5.63
N TRP A 44 -11.40 -19.02 -5.51
CA TRP A 44 -10.45 -20.02 -5.01
C TRP A 44 -10.75 -20.44 -3.58
N ILE A 45 -11.05 -19.49 -2.68
CA ILE A 45 -11.43 -19.79 -1.28
C ILE A 45 -12.75 -20.56 -1.23
N GLY A 46 -13.75 -20.15 -2.02
CA GLY A 46 -15.02 -20.85 -2.09
C GLY A 46 -14.84 -22.29 -2.59
N PHE A 47 -14.08 -22.47 -3.66
CA PHE A 47 -13.79 -23.79 -4.22
C PHE A 47 -12.96 -24.66 -3.26
N SER A 48 -11.93 -24.12 -2.62
CA SER A 48 -11.07 -24.88 -1.70
C SER A 48 -11.84 -25.32 -0.46
N THR A 49 -12.66 -24.43 0.09
CA THR A 49 -13.50 -24.73 1.25
C THR A 49 -14.59 -25.76 0.90
N TRP A 50 -15.21 -25.62 -0.28
CA TRP A 50 -16.16 -26.61 -0.79
C TRP A 50 -15.49 -27.98 -0.99
N SER A 51 -14.32 -28.03 -1.63
CA SER A 51 -13.60 -29.28 -1.91
C SER A 51 -13.18 -29.98 -0.63
N ALA A 52 -12.85 -29.24 0.44
CA ALA A 52 -12.46 -29.81 1.71
C ALA A 52 -13.67 -30.26 2.56
N ALA A 53 -14.73 -29.45 2.63
CA ALA A 53 -15.81 -29.65 3.61
C ALA A 53 -17.15 -30.08 3.01
N HIS A 54 -17.34 -29.97 1.68
CA HIS A 54 -18.59 -30.24 0.97
C HIS A 54 -19.83 -29.57 1.62
N SER A 55 -19.63 -28.38 2.20
CA SER A 55 -20.63 -27.68 3.01
C SER A 55 -20.78 -26.24 2.56
N SER A 56 -22.01 -25.86 2.18
CA SER A 56 -22.34 -24.48 1.80
C SER A 56 -22.14 -23.51 2.95
N LEU A 57 -22.45 -23.94 4.17
CA LEU A 57 -22.23 -23.16 5.38
C LEU A 57 -20.74 -22.90 5.62
N ALA A 58 -19.88 -23.90 5.42
CA ALA A 58 -18.44 -23.73 5.52
C ALA A 58 -17.92 -22.72 4.48
N VAL A 59 -18.42 -22.79 3.23
CA VAL A 59 -18.07 -21.83 2.18
C VAL A 59 -18.48 -20.41 2.57
N LEU A 60 -19.70 -20.22 3.09
CA LEU A 60 -20.17 -18.90 3.55
C LEU A 60 -19.26 -18.34 4.66
N PHE A 61 -18.85 -19.18 5.62
CA PHE A 61 -17.91 -18.75 6.65
C PHE A 61 -16.51 -18.45 6.12
N GLY A 62 -15.97 -19.27 5.22
CA GLY A 62 -14.67 -19.04 4.61
C GLY A 62 -14.63 -17.72 3.82
N LEU A 63 -15.68 -17.45 3.04
CA LEU A 63 -15.82 -16.19 2.30
C LEU A 63 -16.02 -15.00 3.25
N GLY A 64 -16.87 -15.14 4.28
CA GLY A 64 -17.08 -14.09 5.28
C GLY A 64 -15.80 -13.75 6.04
N PHE A 65 -15.03 -14.75 6.44
CA PHE A 65 -13.72 -14.57 7.07
C PHE A 65 -12.73 -13.88 6.12
N ALA A 66 -12.65 -14.30 4.86
CA ALA A 66 -11.79 -13.66 3.87
C ALA A 66 -12.14 -12.18 3.68
N LEU A 67 -13.42 -11.85 3.56
CA LEU A 67 -13.90 -10.46 3.45
C LEU A 67 -13.55 -9.64 4.71
N ALA A 68 -13.63 -10.24 5.90
CA ALA A 68 -13.23 -9.59 7.15
C ALA A 68 -11.71 -9.31 7.18
N VAL A 69 -10.88 -10.26 6.73
CA VAL A 69 -9.42 -10.04 6.59
C VAL A 69 -9.12 -8.94 5.58
N PHE A 70 -9.78 -8.92 4.42
CA PHE A 70 -9.61 -7.85 3.43
C PHE A 70 -10.11 -6.49 3.93
N THR A 71 -11.12 -6.46 4.79
CA THR A 71 -11.53 -5.24 5.49
C THR A 71 -10.42 -4.74 6.40
N CYS A 72 -9.71 -5.64 7.10
CA CYS A 72 -8.54 -5.26 7.90
C CYS A 72 -7.39 -4.72 7.01
N VAL A 73 -7.16 -5.31 5.84
CA VAL A 73 -6.22 -4.77 4.83
C VAL A 73 -6.66 -3.38 4.35
N LEU A 74 -7.95 -3.16 4.13
CA LEU A 74 -8.44 -1.84 3.75
C LEU A 74 -8.21 -0.81 4.88
N LEU A 75 -8.46 -1.18 6.13
CA LEU A 75 -8.20 -0.33 7.30
C LEU A 75 -6.70 -0.03 7.46
N HIS A 76 -5.83 -0.99 7.16
CA HIS A 76 -4.37 -0.81 7.08
C HIS A 76 -4.00 0.33 6.12
N GLU A 77 -4.52 0.27 4.88
CA GLU A 77 -4.29 1.32 3.88
C GLU A 77 -4.84 2.68 4.30
N PHE A 78 -5.99 2.69 4.99
CA PHE A 78 -6.52 3.92 5.58
C PHE A 78 -5.60 4.48 6.67
N GLY A 79 -4.92 3.64 7.43
CA GLY A 79 -3.89 4.05 8.38
C GLY A 79 -2.80 4.89 7.70
N HIS A 80 -2.24 4.38 6.60
CA HIS A 80 -1.27 5.14 5.80
C HIS A 80 -1.85 6.45 5.28
N ALA A 81 -3.04 6.41 4.67
CA ALA A 81 -3.68 7.56 4.06
C ALA A 81 -3.98 8.68 5.07
N LEU A 82 -4.48 8.32 6.26
CA LEU A 82 -4.82 9.27 7.32
C LEU A 82 -3.58 9.95 7.89
N VAL A 83 -2.47 9.22 8.06
CA VAL A 83 -1.21 9.82 8.51
C VAL A 83 -0.58 10.66 7.40
N ALA A 84 -0.63 10.21 6.15
CA ALA A 84 -0.14 10.99 4.99
C ALA A 84 -0.84 12.34 4.87
N ARG A 85 -2.15 12.37 5.11
CA ARG A 85 -2.95 13.60 5.11
C ARG A 85 -2.45 14.63 6.13
N ARG A 86 -1.94 14.21 7.28
CA ARG A 86 -1.35 15.12 8.29
C ARG A 86 -0.05 15.79 7.83
N PHE A 87 0.64 15.17 6.87
CA PHE A 87 1.82 15.75 6.21
C PHE A 87 1.47 16.52 4.92
N GLY A 88 0.18 16.78 4.66
CA GLY A 88 -0.26 17.48 3.45
C GLY A 88 0.00 16.67 2.18
N ILE A 89 -0.14 15.34 2.26
CA ILE A 89 -0.07 14.44 1.11
C ILE A 89 -1.44 13.78 0.97
N GLU A 90 -2.16 14.11 -0.09
CA GLU A 90 -3.47 13.52 -0.36
C GLU A 90 -3.34 12.11 -0.96
N THR A 91 -4.36 11.28 -0.72
CA THR A 91 -4.47 9.95 -1.32
C THR A 91 -5.44 10.01 -2.48
N ARG A 92 -4.94 9.75 -3.70
CA ARG A 92 -5.73 9.79 -4.94
C ARG A 92 -6.77 8.68 -5.00
N ARG A 93 -6.37 7.45 -4.64
CA ARG A 93 -7.28 6.30 -4.53
C ARG A 93 -6.66 5.17 -3.70
N ILE A 94 -7.51 4.30 -3.19
CA ILE A 94 -7.13 3.01 -2.60
C ILE A 94 -7.73 1.90 -3.45
N THR A 95 -6.90 0.97 -3.93
CA THR A 95 -7.35 -0.17 -4.74
C THR A 95 -7.02 -1.48 -4.02
N LEU A 96 -8.04 -2.31 -3.77
CA LEU A 96 -7.86 -3.65 -3.24
C LEU A 96 -7.55 -4.64 -4.36
N LEU A 97 -6.49 -5.41 -4.15
CA LEU A 97 -5.97 -6.46 -5.02
C LEU A 97 -5.97 -7.80 -4.26
N PRO A 98 -5.86 -8.94 -4.97
CA PRO A 98 -5.67 -10.26 -4.37
C PRO A 98 -4.57 -10.36 -3.32
N ILE A 99 -3.50 -9.60 -3.54
CA ILE A 99 -2.25 -9.65 -2.79
C ILE A 99 -2.17 -8.60 -1.67
N GLY A 100 -3.17 -7.73 -1.53
CA GLY A 100 -3.16 -6.63 -0.57
C GLY A 100 -3.92 -5.39 -1.05
N GLY A 101 -3.74 -4.27 -0.36
CA GLY A 101 -4.21 -2.96 -0.80
C GLY A 101 -3.08 -2.15 -1.45
N VAL A 102 -3.45 -1.18 -2.27
CA VAL A 102 -2.52 -0.16 -2.77
C VAL A 102 -3.15 1.22 -2.56
N ALA A 103 -2.60 1.98 -1.63
CA ALA A 103 -2.88 3.41 -1.47
C ALA A 103 -2.00 4.25 -2.42
N GLU A 104 -2.62 4.90 -3.39
CA GLU A 104 -1.94 5.80 -4.31
C GLU A 104 -1.90 7.21 -3.76
N LEU A 105 -0.74 7.60 -3.22
CA LEU A 105 -0.49 8.96 -2.78
C LEU A 105 -0.28 9.90 -3.97
N GLU A 106 -0.66 11.17 -3.82
CA GLU A 106 -0.50 12.19 -4.84
C GLU A 106 0.98 12.43 -5.20
N ARG A 107 1.84 12.35 -4.18
CA ARG A 107 3.30 12.44 -4.28
C ARG A 107 3.96 11.55 -3.24
N SER A 108 5.18 11.10 -3.53
CA SER A 108 6.00 10.40 -2.54
C SER A 108 6.45 11.36 -1.43
N PRO A 109 6.52 10.92 -0.17
CA PRO A 109 7.04 11.75 0.91
C PRO A 109 8.52 12.08 0.67
N SER A 110 8.87 13.36 0.74
CA SER A 110 10.25 13.84 0.58
C SER A 110 11.02 13.93 1.90
N ASP A 111 10.31 14.07 3.02
CA ASP A 111 10.89 14.08 4.36
C ASP A 111 10.97 12.66 4.93
N PRO A 112 12.15 12.17 5.34
CA PRO A 112 12.30 10.89 6.00
C PRO A 112 11.40 10.71 7.23
N ARG A 113 11.08 11.78 7.98
CA ARG A 113 10.16 11.67 9.13
C ARG A 113 8.73 11.38 8.68
N ALA A 114 8.26 12.08 7.64
CA ALA A 114 6.95 11.80 7.05
C ALA A 114 6.87 10.37 6.54
N GLU A 115 7.89 9.91 5.81
CA GLU A 115 7.96 8.53 5.31
C GLU A 115 7.90 7.50 6.45
N LEU A 116 8.66 7.72 7.53
CA LEU A 116 8.67 6.85 8.70
C LEU A 116 7.29 6.70 9.34
N TRP A 117 6.62 7.82 9.64
CA TRP A 117 5.32 7.81 10.30
C TRP A 117 4.22 7.24 9.41
N ILE A 118 4.24 7.60 8.12
CA ILE A 118 3.27 7.05 7.15
C ILE A 118 3.45 5.54 7.06
N ALA A 119 4.68 5.03 6.88
CA ALA A 119 4.94 3.60 6.75
C ALA A 119 4.60 2.82 8.04
N ALA A 120 4.85 3.38 9.22
CA ALA A 120 4.49 2.72 10.48
C ALA A 120 2.97 2.68 10.75
N ALA A 121 2.18 3.55 10.11
CA ALA A 121 0.76 3.72 10.41
C ALA A 121 -0.07 2.49 10.08
N GLY A 122 0.13 1.87 8.91
CA GLY A 122 -0.59 0.66 8.51
C GLY A 122 -0.37 -0.50 9.50
N PRO A 123 0.89 -0.91 9.76
CA PRO A 123 1.17 -1.94 10.77
C PRO A 123 0.61 -1.62 12.15
N ALA A 124 0.67 -0.35 12.58
CA ALA A 124 0.09 0.07 13.86
C ALA A 124 -1.44 -0.12 13.90
N VAL A 125 -2.15 0.13 12.79
CA VAL A 125 -3.59 -0.17 12.68
C VAL A 125 -3.86 -1.66 12.86
N ASN A 126 -3.12 -2.53 12.17
CA ASN A 126 -3.33 -3.99 12.30
C ASN A 126 -3.02 -4.49 13.71
N LEU A 127 -1.91 -4.05 14.31
CA LEU A 127 -1.58 -4.42 15.68
C LEU A 127 -2.64 -3.89 16.68
N GLY A 128 -3.16 -2.68 16.45
CA GLY A 128 -4.27 -2.13 17.23
C GLY A 128 -5.57 -2.94 17.09
N ILE A 129 -5.93 -3.36 15.86
CA ILE A 129 -7.08 -4.23 15.61
C ILE A 129 -6.88 -5.58 16.31
N ALA A 130 -5.69 -6.20 16.18
CA ALA A 130 -5.38 -7.46 16.85
C ALA A 130 -5.53 -7.34 18.37
N ALA A 131 -5.00 -6.27 18.98
CA ALA A 131 -5.12 -6.02 20.41
C ALA A 131 -6.59 -5.82 20.83
N ALA A 132 -7.36 -5.02 20.09
CA ALA A 132 -8.77 -4.77 20.38
C ALA A 132 -9.61 -6.07 20.30
N LEU A 133 -9.41 -6.87 19.25
CA LEU A 133 -10.09 -8.15 19.09
C LEU A 133 -9.67 -9.17 20.15
N ALA A 134 -8.39 -9.17 20.55
CA ALA A 134 -7.92 -10.00 21.65
C ALA A 134 -8.58 -9.62 22.98
N LEU A 135 -8.60 -8.32 23.32
CA LEU A 135 -9.27 -7.85 24.53
C LEU A 135 -10.76 -8.20 24.54
N ALA A 136 -11.45 -8.02 23.40
CA ALA A 136 -12.85 -8.42 23.26
C ALA A 136 -13.03 -9.94 23.45
N GLY A 137 -12.16 -10.76 22.84
CA GLY A 137 -12.20 -12.21 22.97
C GLY A 137 -11.99 -12.70 24.41
N PHE A 138 -11.08 -12.07 25.17
CA PHE A 138 -10.89 -12.35 26.59
C PHE A 138 -12.09 -11.91 27.43
N ALA A 139 -12.60 -10.70 27.21
CA ALA A 139 -13.74 -10.16 27.97
C ALA A 139 -15.01 -11.00 27.78
N LEU A 140 -15.21 -11.54 26.57
CA LEU A 140 -16.34 -12.40 26.24
C LEU A 140 -16.13 -13.87 26.62
N GLY A 141 -14.99 -14.25 27.21
CA GLY A 141 -14.65 -15.65 27.47
C GLY A 141 -14.65 -16.52 26.20
N SER A 142 -14.41 -15.90 25.04
CA SER A 142 -14.55 -16.57 23.74
C SER A 142 -13.35 -17.45 23.41
N PHE A 143 -12.15 -17.15 23.94
CA PHE A 143 -10.96 -17.94 23.65
C PHE A 143 -10.99 -19.31 24.34
N GLY A 144 -10.77 -20.37 23.56
CA GLY A 144 -10.79 -21.74 24.06
C GLY A 144 -12.19 -22.35 24.18
N ALA A 145 -13.25 -21.58 23.89
CA ALA A 145 -14.64 -22.04 23.97
C ALA A 145 -15.05 -23.01 22.84
N GLY A 146 -14.19 -23.25 21.84
CA GLY A 146 -14.42 -24.20 20.74
C GLY A 146 -15.50 -23.82 19.73
N GLY A 147 -16.28 -22.75 19.99
CA GLY A 147 -17.35 -22.28 19.10
C GLY A 147 -16.86 -21.47 17.90
N LEU A 148 -17.74 -21.30 16.92
CA LEU A 148 -17.47 -20.53 15.70
C LEU A 148 -16.94 -19.10 15.98
N VAL A 149 -17.53 -18.41 16.96
CA VAL A 149 -17.08 -17.06 17.37
C VAL A 149 -15.63 -17.08 17.84
N SER A 150 -15.23 -18.10 18.63
CA SER A 150 -13.84 -18.31 19.06
C SER A 150 -12.90 -18.46 17.86
N VAL A 151 -13.28 -19.27 16.89
CA VAL A 151 -12.46 -19.55 15.70
C VAL A 151 -12.28 -18.28 14.86
N VAL A 152 -13.36 -17.56 14.59
CA VAL A 152 -13.32 -16.32 13.79
C VAL A 152 -12.52 -15.24 14.51
N LEU A 153 -12.75 -15.00 15.80
CA LEU A 153 -12.00 -14.01 16.58
C LEU A 153 -10.52 -14.35 16.62
N SER A 154 -10.17 -15.60 16.95
CA SER A 154 -8.78 -16.05 17.01
C SER A 154 -8.10 -15.93 15.64
N GLY A 155 -8.81 -16.31 14.58
CA GLY A 155 -8.32 -16.18 13.20
C GLY A 155 -8.06 -14.73 12.81
N LEU A 156 -8.95 -13.79 13.17
CA LEU A 156 -8.77 -12.37 12.86
C LEU A 156 -7.66 -11.72 13.69
N VAL A 157 -7.49 -12.11 14.96
CA VAL A 157 -6.35 -11.68 15.78
C VAL A 157 -5.05 -12.12 15.13
N TRP A 158 -4.93 -13.42 14.81
CA TRP A 158 -3.73 -13.95 14.15
C TRP A 158 -3.49 -13.33 12.78
N ALA A 159 -4.52 -13.15 11.95
CA ALA A 159 -4.39 -12.52 10.65
C ALA A 159 -3.86 -11.09 10.78
N ASN A 160 -4.36 -10.30 11.73
CA ASN A 160 -3.90 -8.93 11.95
C ASN A 160 -2.48 -8.88 12.54
N LEU A 161 -2.13 -9.78 13.47
CA LEU A 161 -0.76 -9.90 13.95
C LEU A 161 0.21 -10.24 12.81
N MET A 162 -0.14 -11.22 11.98
CA MET A 162 0.69 -11.61 10.84
C MET A 162 0.81 -10.47 9.83
N LEU A 163 -0.29 -9.80 9.46
CA LEU A 163 -0.27 -8.65 8.56
C LEU A 163 0.59 -7.50 9.11
N GLY A 164 0.45 -7.18 10.41
CA GLY A 164 1.23 -6.12 11.05
C GLY A 164 2.72 -6.47 11.15
N LEU A 165 3.05 -7.65 11.68
CA LEU A 165 4.44 -8.08 11.87
C LEU A 165 5.16 -8.32 10.55
N PHE A 166 4.50 -8.94 9.57
CA PHE A 166 5.07 -9.14 8.24
C PHE A 166 5.37 -7.79 7.57
N ASN A 167 4.46 -6.82 7.69
CA ASN A 167 4.70 -5.49 7.17
C ASN A 167 5.76 -4.70 7.94
N LEU A 168 6.17 -5.10 9.14
CA LEU A 168 7.29 -4.48 9.87
C LEU A 168 8.67 -5.04 9.49
N VAL A 169 8.74 -6.09 8.67
CA VAL A 169 10.01 -6.66 8.21
C VAL A 169 10.80 -5.59 7.43
N PRO A 170 12.11 -5.36 7.75
CA PRO A 170 12.91 -4.27 7.20
C PRO A 170 13.40 -4.55 5.76
N ALA A 171 12.48 -4.86 4.87
CA ALA A 171 12.76 -5.24 3.49
C ALA A 171 11.63 -4.79 2.56
N PHE A 172 11.94 -4.42 1.32
CA PHE A 172 10.89 -4.13 0.35
C PHE A 172 10.24 -5.42 -0.18
N PRO A 173 8.93 -5.39 -0.52
CA PRO A 173 8.05 -4.22 -0.62
C PRO A 173 7.31 -3.81 0.68
N MET A 174 7.58 -4.48 1.80
CA MET A 174 6.89 -4.23 3.07
C MET A 174 7.14 -2.81 3.61
N ASP A 175 6.23 -2.32 4.46
CA ASP A 175 6.34 -0.99 5.06
C ASP A 175 7.58 -0.82 5.93
N GLY A 176 8.02 -1.89 6.58
CA GLY A 176 9.26 -1.97 7.35
C GLY A 176 10.47 -1.65 6.49
N GLY A 177 10.43 -1.94 5.19
CA GLY A 177 11.43 -1.49 4.22
C GLY A 177 11.47 0.03 4.07
N ARG A 178 10.31 0.71 4.07
CA ARG A 178 10.19 2.19 4.06
C ARG A 178 10.65 2.79 5.40
N VAL A 179 10.25 2.18 6.53
CA VAL A 179 10.72 2.54 7.88
C VAL A 179 12.25 2.46 7.95
N PHE A 180 12.80 1.31 7.55
CA PHE A 180 14.25 1.10 7.50
C PHE A 180 14.93 2.12 6.59
N ARG A 181 14.39 2.35 5.39
CA ARG A 181 14.92 3.35 4.45
C ARG A 181 14.95 4.74 5.09
N ALA A 182 13.85 5.18 5.69
CA ALA A 182 13.74 6.50 6.32
C ALA A 182 14.80 6.69 7.43
N LEU A 183 15.01 5.67 8.27
CA LEU A 183 16.01 5.70 9.34
C LEU A 183 17.45 5.69 8.80
N ALA A 184 17.74 4.82 7.83
CA ALA A 184 19.07 4.66 7.27
C ALA A 184 19.48 5.81 6.35
N SER A 185 18.53 6.50 5.72
CA SER A 185 18.78 7.54 4.71
C SER A 185 19.67 8.68 5.21
N LYS A 186 19.60 9.02 6.51
CA LYS A 186 20.47 10.05 7.11
C LYS A 186 21.95 9.67 7.15
N ARG A 187 22.25 8.37 7.25
CA ARG A 187 23.64 7.87 7.38
C ARG A 187 24.26 7.50 6.04
N VAL A 188 23.50 6.82 5.19
CA VAL A 188 24.02 6.24 3.94
C VAL A 188 23.46 6.89 2.67
N GLY A 189 22.50 7.80 2.79
CA GLY A 189 21.78 8.40 1.67
C GLY A 189 20.60 7.55 1.20
N GLN A 190 19.57 8.21 0.66
CA GLN A 190 18.28 7.59 0.29
C GLN A 190 18.43 6.46 -0.74
N LEU A 191 19.29 6.63 -1.75
CA LEU A 191 19.51 5.61 -2.78
C LEU A 191 20.15 4.34 -2.20
N ARG A 192 21.19 4.48 -1.36
CA ARG A 192 21.86 3.32 -0.74
C ARG A 192 20.95 2.62 0.27
N ALA A 193 20.20 3.38 1.06
CA ALA A 193 19.20 2.83 1.97
C ALA A 193 18.13 2.02 1.23
N THR A 194 17.64 2.54 0.09
CA THR A 194 16.71 1.82 -0.80
C THR A 194 17.32 0.54 -1.37
N GLN A 195 18.58 0.60 -1.81
CA GLN A 195 19.30 -0.57 -2.34
C GLN A 195 19.44 -1.67 -1.28
N LEU A 196 19.75 -1.30 -0.04
CA LEU A 196 19.89 -2.26 1.05
C LEU A 196 18.55 -2.93 1.40
N ALA A 197 17.47 -2.15 1.55
CA ALA A 197 16.13 -2.67 1.77
C ALA A 197 15.65 -3.59 0.62
N ALA A 198 15.94 -3.21 -0.63
CA ALA A 198 15.60 -4.03 -1.80
C ALA A 198 16.44 -5.32 -1.87
N LYS A 199 17.72 -5.27 -1.50
CA LYS A 199 18.59 -6.45 -1.43
C LYS A 199 18.09 -7.43 -0.38
N LEU A 200 17.71 -6.95 0.80
CA LEU A 200 17.09 -7.77 1.85
C LEU A 200 15.78 -8.41 1.34
N GLY A 201 14.92 -7.65 0.66
CA GLY A 201 13.69 -8.18 0.06
C GLY A 201 13.94 -9.28 -0.96
N ARG A 202 14.90 -9.08 -1.87
CA ARG A 202 15.31 -10.09 -2.84
C ARG A 202 15.91 -11.34 -2.21
N PHE A 203 16.69 -11.18 -1.14
CA PHE A 203 17.22 -12.30 -0.38
C PHE A 203 16.09 -13.13 0.24
N LEU A 204 15.11 -12.49 0.89
CA LEU A 204 13.93 -13.16 1.42
C LEU A 204 13.11 -13.84 0.32
N ALA A 205 12.93 -13.19 -0.83
CA ALA A 205 12.26 -13.78 -1.99
C ALA A 205 12.94 -15.06 -2.47
N VAL A 206 14.27 -15.11 -2.54
CA VAL A 206 15.00 -16.34 -2.90
C VAL A 206 14.75 -17.44 -1.86
N GLY A 207 14.77 -17.10 -0.57
CA GLY A 207 14.46 -18.04 0.51
C GLY A 207 13.04 -18.62 0.41
N PHE A 208 12.03 -17.76 0.25
CA PHE A 208 10.64 -18.20 0.03
C PHE A 208 10.47 -18.99 -1.26
N GLY A 209 11.17 -18.62 -2.33
CA GLY A 209 11.12 -19.33 -3.60
C GLY A 209 11.69 -20.74 -3.48
N ALA A 210 12.86 -20.88 -2.85
CA ALA A 210 13.46 -22.18 -2.60
C ALA A 210 12.57 -23.05 -1.71
N TRP A 211 12.06 -22.51 -0.60
CA TRP A 211 11.15 -23.23 0.29
C TRP A 211 9.85 -23.62 -0.44
N GLY A 212 9.28 -22.73 -1.24
CA GLY A 212 8.08 -23.01 -2.03
C GLY A 212 8.29 -24.13 -3.04
N LEU A 213 9.44 -24.13 -3.73
CA LEU A 213 9.78 -25.16 -4.72
C LEU A 213 10.06 -26.52 -4.06
N PHE A 214 10.94 -26.57 -3.06
CA PHE A 214 11.29 -27.83 -2.39
C PHE A 214 10.17 -28.38 -1.50
N GLY A 215 9.31 -27.50 -0.98
CA GLY A 215 8.14 -27.87 -0.18
C GLY A 215 6.87 -28.13 -0.99
N GLY A 216 6.90 -27.98 -2.33
CA GLY A 216 5.73 -28.20 -3.19
C GLY A 216 4.60 -27.19 -2.99
N ASN A 217 4.89 -25.99 -2.48
CA ASN A 217 3.90 -24.94 -2.22
C ASN A 217 3.97 -23.84 -3.31
N PRO A 218 3.12 -23.92 -4.36
CA PRO A 218 3.15 -22.95 -5.46
C PRO A 218 2.77 -21.53 -5.03
N VAL A 219 1.96 -21.37 -3.96
CA VAL A 219 1.59 -20.05 -3.44
C VAL A 219 2.83 -19.33 -2.91
N LEU A 220 3.72 -20.04 -2.20
CA LEU A 220 4.93 -19.43 -1.68
C LEU A 220 5.90 -19.01 -2.79
N VAL A 221 5.94 -19.76 -3.90
CA VAL A 221 6.69 -19.39 -5.12
C VAL A 221 6.12 -18.12 -5.75
N LEU A 222 4.79 -17.98 -5.82
CA LEU A 222 4.13 -16.77 -6.32
C LEU A 222 4.42 -15.56 -5.41
N VAL A 223 4.38 -15.74 -4.09
CA VAL A 223 4.75 -14.71 -3.10
C VAL A 223 6.20 -14.30 -3.29
N ALA A 224 7.12 -15.25 -3.47
CA ALA A 224 8.53 -14.98 -3.75
C ALA A 224 8.72 -14.14 -5.02
N ALA A 225 8.06 -14.51 -6.11
CA ALA A 225 8.10 -13.75 -7.35
C ALA A 225 7.58 -12.32 -7.15
N PHE A 226 6.44 -12.17 -6.47
CA PHE A 226 5.89 -10.86 -6.14
C PHE A 226 6.87 -9.99 -5.35
N VAL A 227 7.44 -10.52 -4.25
CA VAL A 227 8.41 -9.79 -3.41
C VAL A 227 9.63 -9.37 -4.24
N TRP A 228 10.15 -10.26 -5.08
CA TRP A 228 11.30 -9.97 -5.96
C TRP A 228 11.02 -8.79 -6.90
N PHE A 229 9.92 -8.85 -7.65
CA PHE A 229 9.55 -7.80 -8.61
C PHE A 229 9.19 -6.49 -7.91
N ALA A 230 8.44 -6.54 -6.80
CA ALA A 230 8.04 -5.35 -6.07
C ALA A 230 9.24 -4.63 -5.44
N ALA A 231 10.20 -5.35 -4.85
CA ALA A 231 11.46 -4.79 -4.37
C ALA A 231 12.27 -4.15 -5.52
N GLY A 232 12.28 -4.78 -6.70
CA GLY A 232 12.90 -4.22 -7.89
C GLY A 232 12.24 -2.92 -8.37
N ARG A 233 10.91 -2.85 -8.35
CA ARG A 233 10.14 -1.66 -8.74
C ARG A 233 10.42 -0.47 -7.83
N GLU A 234 10.46 -0.67 -6.52
CA GLU A 234 10.76 0.42 -5.58
C GLU A 234 12.17 0.97 -5.84
N LEU A 235 13.19 0.10 -6.01
CA LEU A 235 14.55 0.55 -6.32
C LEU A 235 14.65 1.28 -7.66
N ALA A 236 13.95 0.78 -8.69
CA ALA A 236 13.92 1.44 -10.00
C ALA A 236 13.28 2.84 -9.92
N SER A 237 12.20 2.99 -9.15
CA SER A 237 11.51 4.28 -8.99
C SER A 237 12.42 5.34 -8.37
N VAL A 238 13.17 5.01 -7.32
CA VAL A 238 14.09 5.94 -6.66
C VAL A 238 15.28 6.27 -7.57
N ARG A 239 15.81 5.28 -8.30
CA ARG A 239 16.90 5.52 -9.28
C ARG A 239 16.47 6.51 -10.35
N HIS A 240 15.26 6.35 -10.88
CA HIS A 240 14.72 7.26 -11.88
C HIS A 240 14.55 8.68 -11.34
N GLN A 241 14.04 8.84 -10.11
CA GLN A 241 13.93 10.15 -9.45
C GLN A 241 15.29 10.84 -9.27
N VAL A 242 16.31 10.09 -8.83
CA VAL A 242 17.68 10.61 -8.68
C VAL A 242 18.27 11.03 -10.02
N GLN A 243 18.09 10.21 -11.07
CA GLN A 243 18.57 10.53 -12.42
C GLN A 243 17.90 11.77 -13.00
N GLN A 244 16.58 11.91 -12.83
CA GLN A 244 15.85 13.10 -13.28
C GLN A 244 16.32 14.36 -12.55
N ARG A 245 16.54 14.27 -11.24
CA ARG A 245 17.07 15.39 -10.46
C ARG A 245 18.46 15.81 -10.93
N GLN A 246 19.36 14.84 -11.15
CA GLN A 246 20.71 15.12 -11.67
C GLN A 246 20.68 15.70 -13.09
N ALA A 247 19.79 15.22 -13.96
CA ALA A 247 19.62 15.75 -15.30
C ALA A 247 19.15 17.21 -15.27
N PHE A 248 18.18 17.52 -14.41
CA PHE A 248 17.69 18.88 -14.22
C PHE A 248 18.77 19.82 -13.67
N GLU A 249 19.55 19.38 -12.67
CA GLU A 249 20.67 20.14 -12.11
C GLU A 249 21.75 20.42 -13.17
N ARG A 250 22.05 19.48 -14.08
CA ARG A 250 22.98 19.69 -15.21
C ARG A 250 22.47 20.72 -16.21
N VAL A 251 21.18 20.69 -16.54
CA VAL A 251 20.58 21.67 -17.46
C VAL A 251 20.62 23.06 -16.85
N GLN A 252 20.32 23.22 -15.56
CA GLN A 252 20.43 24.51 -14.87
C GLN A 252 21.86 25.03 -14.81
N ALA A 253 22.84 24.15 -14.55
CA ALA A 253 24.24 24.53 -14.56
C ALA A 253 24.70 25.06 -15.92
N PHE A 254 24.14 24.54 -17.02
CA PHE A 254 24.43 25.01 -18.38
C PHE A 254 23.65 26.29 -18.75
N ALA A 255 22.41 26.44 -18.26
CA ALA A 255 21.55 27.59 -18.58
C ALA A 255 21.90 28.88 -17.80
N GLY A 256 22.77 28.80 -16.77
CA GLY A 256 23.07 29.91 -15.86
C GLY A 256 21.95 30.17 -14.85
N PRO A 257 22.21 30.97 -13.78
CA PRO A 257 21.19 31.31 -12.80
C PRO A 257 20.05 32.11 -13.46
N PRO A 258 18.78 31.90 -13.06
CA PRO A 258 17.69 32.75 -13.54
C PRO A 258 17.99 34.21 -13.17
N PRO A 259 17.65 35.19 -14.03
CA PRO A 259 17.91 36.60 -13.75
C PRO A 259 17.31 36.98 -12.40
N SER A 260 18.10 37.67 -11.55
CA SER A 260 17.64 38.12 -10.23
C SER A 260 16.42 39.04 -10.41
N ARG A 261 15.41 38.84 -9.56
CA ARG A 261 14.17 39.65 -9.54
C ARG A 261 14.38 41.11 -9.09
N ASP A 262 15.62 41.61 -9.02
CA ASP A 262 15.92 42.96 -8.53
C ASP A 262 15.92 44.04 -9.63
N HIS A 263 15.79 43.67 -10.91
CA HIS A 263 15.63 44.63 -12.00
C HIS A 263 14.35 44.36 -12.79
N ALA A 264 13.21 44.42 -12.12
CA ALA A 264 11.97 44.86 -12.77
C ALA A 264 12.00 46.40 -12.91
N SER A 265 13.04 46.95 -13.51
CA SER A 265 12.94 48.27 -14.11
C SER A 265 12.04 48.13 -15.33
N ARG A 266 10.92 48.84 -15.25
CA ARG A 266 10.03 49.27 -16.33
C ARG A 266 10.68 49.18 -17.72
N ASP A 267 9.89 48.70 -18.67
CA ASP A 267 10.11 48.63 -20.11
C ASP A 267 10.51 47.24 -20.64
N GLN A 268 9.52 46.35 -20.71
CA GLN A 268 9.51 45.33 -21.75
C GLN A 268 8.21 45.42 -22.55
N VAL A 269 8.38 45.99 -23.74
CA VAL A 269 7.42 46.09 -24.84
C VAL A 269 6.98 44.68 -25.25
N PHE A 270 5.67 44.43 -25.20
CA PHE A 270 5.05 43.25 -25.77
C PHE A 270 5.14 43.31 -27.30
N TYR A 271 5.92 42.43 -27.93
CA TYR A 271 5.72 42.12 -29.34
C TYR A 271 4.59 41.09 -29.49
N VAL A 272 3.43 41.57 -29.95
CA VAL A 272 2.34 40.75 -30.46
C VAL A 272 2.76 40.18 -31.82
N TRP A 273 2.81 38.86 -31.95
CA TRP A 273 3.04 38.20 -33.23
C TRP A 273 1.70 38.14 -34.00
N ARG A 274 1.61 38.87 -35.12
CA ARG A 274 0.65 38.64 -36.20
C ARG A 274 1.41 38.03 -37.38
N GLY A 275 0.95 36.87 -37.85
CA GLY A 275 1.44 36.12 -39.00
C GLY A 275 0.60 34.88 -39.19
#